data_AF-A0A944BTU2-F1
#
_entry.id   AF-A0A944BTU2-F1
#
_cell.length_a   1.000
_cell.length_b   1.000
_cell.length_c   1.000
_cell.angle_alpha   90.00
_cell.angle_beta   90.00
_cell.angle_gamma   90.00
#
_symmetry.space_group_name_H-M   'P 1'
#
loop_
_entity.id
_entity.type
_entity.pdbx_description
1 polymer ?
#
loop_
_entity_poly.entity_id
_entity_poly.type
_entity_poly.pdbx_seq_one_letter_code
_entity_poly.pdbx_strand_id
1 'polypeptide(L)'
;LCLSAQAFAQGMNKVAARKSGAETTWKYLGKGTMIDGWVVPGLAPSIGEELNPADYAFSVEVYESTETAHVYKLASPWTSSSFPFLDKNENKEAHDLVIDASKPEFVRVEPQVSGFVNVDKTRANFSDPFYIGNAGCYFNEEEGYSESEIIQYNYNSTLKDGVITIVSPRFGKAAKGATYGYNWQGEYSTVITLPTEQPAEQWKSVGKASFTDGFLSPGFSSNTDDYTWTVDVEESTTTAGLYRLVNPYSATGCPLASKNLDNTPAYVRIDASDPDIVVIQPQYTGFKAVQSNETINFYIGNDAGIYVADGISKADLKASSSFASKIDKMENGVITIKKPLFGKNATSEFGYEWTDADGQAITVAAIIQFQTPSSIDTVVTDDNAKAEYYNLQGIRIANPQKGGIYIVKKGAKASKIVM
;
A
#
# COMPACT_ATOMS: atom_id res chain seq x y z
N LEU A 1 -1.58 -34.00 -24.02
CA LEU A 1 -0.27 -33.63 -24.61
C LEU A 1 0.21 -32.39 -23.87
N CYS A 2 1.11 -32.58 -22.90
CA CYS A 2 1.81 -31.48 -22.24
C CYS A 2 2.55 -30.67 -23.31
N LEU A 3 2.48 -29.34 -23.23
CA LEU A 3 3.46 -28.49 -23.90
C LEU A 3 4.85 -28.99 -23.48
N SER A 4 5.56 -29.57 -24.43
CA SER A 4 6.86 -30.20 -24.25
C SER A 4 7.91 -29.16 -23.87
N ALA A 5 8.93 -29.62 -23.14
CA ALA A 5 10.01 -28.88 -22.48
C ALA A 5 10.98 -28.08 -23.39
N GLN A 6 10.48 -27.46 -24.47
CA GLN A 6 11.23 -26.54 -25.33
C GLN A 6 10.68 -25.10 -25.34
N ALA A 7 9.49 -24.85 -24.76
CA ALA A 7 8.89 -23.50 -24.75
C ALA A 7 9.41 -22.56 -23.63
N PHE A 8 10.10 -23.09 -22.63
CA PHE A 8 10.44 -22.33 -21.41
C PHE A 8 11.50 -21.24 -21.56
N ALA A 9 12.35 -21.34 -22.58
CA ALA A 9 13.39 -20.33 -22.84
C ALA A 9 12.97 -19.29 -23.88
N GLN A 10 11.90 -19.55 -24.66
CA GLN A 10 11.48 -18.71 -25.77
C GLN A 10 10.12 -18.03 -25.55
N GLY A 11 9.35 -18.46 -24.54
CA GLY A 11 7.94 -18.10 -24.42
C GLY A 11 7.57 -17.02 -23.39
N MET A 12 8.45 -16.05 -23.13
CA MET A 12 8.19 -14.98 -22.18
C MET A 12 8.56 -13.63 -22.80
N ASN A 13 7.56 -12.80 -23.07
CA ASN A 13 7.79 -11.39 -23.38
C ASN A 13 7.69 -10.58 -22.08
N LYS A 14 8.81 -9.98 -21.66
CA LYS A 14 8.86 -9.08 -20.50
C LYS A 14 8.36 -7.70 -20.95
N VAL A 15 7.14 -7.34 -20.59
CA VAL A 15 6.46 -6.13 -21.09
C VAL A 15 7.07 -4.84 -20.49
N ALA A 16 7.71 -4.95 -19.33
CA ALA A 16 8.66 -3.97 -18.82
C ALA A 16 9.52 -4.65 -17.76
N ALA A 17 10.84 -4.39 -17.77
CA ALA A 17 11.61 -4.64 -16.58
C ALA A 17 11.26 -3.60 -15.54
N ARG A 18 10.80 -4.03 -14.35
CA ARG A 18 11.22 -3.34 -13.13
C ARG A 18 12.72 -3.18 -13.30
N LYS A 19 13.25 -1.95 -13.33
CA LYS A 19 14.71 -1.74 -13.28
C LYS A 19 15.18 -2.72 -12.21
N SER A 20 16.22 -3.51 -12.51
CA SER A 20 16.83 -4.40 -11.54
C SER A 20 17.34 -3.56 -10.37
N GLY A 21 16.43 -3.16 -9.49
CA GLY A 21 16.73 -2.66 -8.18
C GLY A 21 17.14 -3.88 -7.40
N ALA A 22 18.23 -3.75 -6.65
CA ALA A 22 18.62 -4.70 -5.63
C ALA A 22 17.39 -5.21 -4.86
N GLU A 23 17.48 -6.42 -4.31
CA GLU A 23 16.53 -6.90 -3.29
C GLU A 23 16.16 -5.72 -2.39
N THR A 24 14.88 -5.34 -2.35
CA THR A 24 14.48 -4.14 -1.63
C THR A 24 14.70 -4.41 -0.16
N THR A 25 15.77 -3.84 0.41
CA THR A 25 16.12 -3.93 1.83
C THR A 25 15.14 -3.16 2.72
N TRP A 26 13.93 -2.87 2.24
CA TRP A 26 12.97 -1.95 2.84
C TRP A 26 11.56 -2.55 2.81
N LYS A 27 10.99 -2.77 3.99
CA LYS A 27 9.61 -3.18 4.22
C LYS A 27 8.74 -1.93 4.36
N TYR A 28 7.73 -1.78 3.51
CA TYR A 28 6.74 -0.71 3.65
C TYR A 28 5.94 -0.87 4.95
N LEU A 29 5.87 0.18 5.77
CA LEU A 29 5.11 0.22 7.02
C LEU A 29 3.78 0.95 6.87
N GLY A 30 3.62 1.81 5.85
CA GLY A 30 2.43 2.63 5.66
C GLY A 30 2.75 4.12 5.64
N LYS A 31 1.71 4.94 5.82
CA LYS A 31 1.82 6.39 5.90
C LYS A 31 1.95 6.86 7.35
N GLY A 32 3.05 7.55 7.63
CA GLY A 32 3.26 8.32 8.86
C GLY A 32 2.90 9.79 8.67
N THR A 33 3.22 10.59 9.68
CA THR A 33 3.11 12.06 9.64
C THR A 33 4.46 12.69 9.98
N MET A 34 4.84 13.75 9.28
CA MET A 34 6.05 14.52 9.49
C MET A 34 5.71 15.98 9.80
N ILE A 35 6.26 16.49 10.90
CA ILE A 35 6.45 17.91 11.18
C ILE A 35 7.93 18.19 10.88
N ASP A 36 8.20 19.07 9.93
CA ASP A 36 9.54 19.26 9.36
C ASP A 36 10.26 20.47 9.96
N GLY A 37 11.25 20.23 10.82
CA GLY A 37 12.11 21.28 11.36
C GLY A 37 13.30 21.66 10.47
N TRP A 38 13.51 21.02 9.32
CA TRP A 38 14.62 21.33 8.41
C TRP A 38 14.24 22.37 7.35
N VAL A 39 13.21 22.12 6.55
CA VAL A 39 12.90 22.96 5.38
C VAL A 39 11.83 23.99 5.70
N VAL A 40 10.69 23.56 6.28
CA VAL A 40 9.52 24.43 6.51
C VAL A 40 9.84 25.75 7.21
N PRO A 41 10.68 25.80 8.28
CA PRO A 41 10.94 27.07 8.96
C PRO A 41 11.51 28.13 8.02
N GLY A 42 12.39 27.74 7.10
CA GLY A 42 13.01 28.63 6.13
C GLY A 42 12.09 29.11 5.00
N LEU A 43 10.83 28.68 4.94
CA LEU A 43 9.89 28.99 3.87
C LEU A 43 8.90 30.13 4.19
N ALA A 44 9.14 30.89 5.27
CA ALA A 44 8.31 32.05 5.59
C ALA A 44 8.24 33.05 4.42
N PRO A 45 7.11 33.76 4.20
CA PRO A 45 6.95 34.68 3.09
C PRO A 45 8.05 35.75 3.02
N SER A 46 8.45 36.29 4.16
CA SER A 46 9.53 37.28 4.27
C SER A 46 10.87 36.61 4.60
N ILE A 47 11.96 37.07 3.96
CA ILE A 47 13.30 36.59 4.28
C ILE A 47 13.68 37.04 5.69
N GLY A 48 14.14 36.08 6.51
CA GLY A 48 14.53 36.32 7.91
C GLY A 48 13.41 36.07 8.92
N GLU A 49 12.19 35.81 8.46
CA GLU A 49 11.12 35.23 9.28
C GLU A 49 11.17 33.70 9.22
N GLU A 50 10.57 33.05 10.21
CA GLU A 50 10.51 31.59 10.29
C GLU A 50 9.05 31.13 10.46
N LEU A 51 8.68 30.07 9.74
CA LEU A 51 7.40 29.40 9.95
C LEU A 51 7.50 28.45 11.15
N ASN A 52 6.44 28.36 11.93
CA ASN A 52 6.29 27.27 12.89
C ASN A 52 5.93 25.98 12.13
N PRO A 53 6.80 24.96 12.07
CA PRO A 53 6.55 23.78 11.27
C PRO A 53 5.40 22.92 11.79
N ALA A 54 5.00 23.07 13.07
CA ALA A 54 3.86 22.35 13.62
C ALA A 54 2.53 22.66 12.90
N ASP A 55 2.43 23.84 12.25
CA ASP A 55 1.25 24.25 11.49
C ASP A 55 1.17 23.59 10.10
N TYR A 56 2.22 22.87 9.69
CA TYR A 56 2.38 22.31 8.34
C TYR A 56 2.71 20.82 8.35
N ALA A 57 2.19 20.07 9.32
CA ALA A 57 2.33 18.63 9.34
C ALA A 57 1.81 17.99 8.04
N PHE A 58 2.53 17.01 7.50
CA PHE A 58 2.16 16.33 6.26
C PHE A 58 2.42 14.83 6.30
N SER A 59 1.75 14.09 5.42
CA SER A 59 1.88 12.64 5.37
C SER A 59 3.16 12.23 4.63
N VAL A 60 3.82 11.17 5.09
CA VAL A 60 5.01 10.62 4.44
C VAL A 60 4.94 9.09 4.44
N GLU A 61 5.39 8.47 3.36
CA GLU A 61 5.48 7.01 3.27
C GLU A 61 6.72 6.53 4.01
N VAL A 62 6.52 5.55 4.89
CA VAL A 62 7.55 5.05 5.79
C VAL A 62 7.86 3.60 5.46
N TYR A 63 9.15 3.30 5.37
CA TYR A 63 9.69 1.96 5.22
C TYR A 63 10.65 1.69 6.36
N GLU A 64 10.78 0.43 6.77
CA GLU A 64 11.78 -0.04 7.72
C GLU A 64 12.74 -0.99 7.02
N SER A 65 14.02 -0.92 7.37
CA SER A 65 15.03 -1.81 6.82
C SER A 65 14.72 -3.27 7.19
N THR A 66 14.85 -4.16 6.22
CA THR A 66 14.75 -5.62 6.44
C THR A 66 16.05 -6.20 6.98
N GLU A 67 17.14 -5.43 7.00
CA GLU A 67 18.46 -5.84 7.45
C GLU A 67 18.74 -5.41 8.90
N THR A 68 18.32 -4.20 9.25
CA THR A 68 18.53 -3.61 10.58
C THR A 68 17.22 -3.06 11.11
N ALA A 69 16.70 -3.65 12.19
CA ALA A 69 15.50 -3.17 12.87
C ALA A 69 15.65 -1.70 13.27
N HIS A 70 14.56 -0.94 13.16
CA HIS A 70 14.48 0.48 13.49
C HIS A 70 15.38 1.41 12.67
N VAL A 71 15.88 0.97 11.52
CA VAL A 71 16.37 1.89 10.49
C VAL A 71 15.21 2.18 9.55
N TYR A 72 14.86 3.44 9.40
CA TYR A 72 13.70 3.87 8.62
C TYR A 72 14.10 4.67 7.39
N LYS A 73 13.27 4.57 6.36
CA LYS A 73 13.33 5.39 5.16
C LYS A 73 12.01 6.11 4.98
N LEU A 74 12.06 7.43 4.85
CA LEU A 74 10.94 8.26 4.46
C LEU A 74 11.02 8.48 2.95
N ALA A 75 10.01 8.04 2.22
CA ALA A 75 10.04 8.16 0.77
C ALA A 75 9.76 9.59 0.32
N SER A 76 10.75 10.19 -0.34
CA SER A 76 10.64 11.46 -1.06
C SER A 76 9.89 12.59 -0.34
N PRO A 77 10.23 12.95 0.93
CA PRO A 77 9.39 13.82 1.74
C PRO A 77 9.06 15.15 1.04
N TRP A 78 10.07 15.82 0.48
CA TRP A 78 9.95 17.16 -0.10
C TRP A 78 9.69 17.19 -1.61
N THR A 79 9.69 16.03 -2.29
CA THR A 79 9.32 15.93 -3.71
C THR A 79 7.99 15.21 -3.93
N SER A 80 7.37 14.70 -2.85
CA SER A 80 6.03 14.13 -2.86
C SER A 80 4.91 15.18 -2.93
N SER A 81 3.76 14.79 -3.47
CA SER A 81 2.53 15.61 -3.48
C SER A 81 1.96 15.90 -2.10
N SER A 82 2.45 15.25 -1.04
CA SER A 82 2.02 15.51 0.34
C SER A 82 2.71 16.73 0.94
N PHE A 83 3.86 17.17 0.40
CA PHE A 83 4.58 18.31 0.94
C PHE A 83 3.80 19.63 0.72
N PRO A 84 3.47 20.40 1.78
CA PRO A 84 2.60 21.57 1.68
C PRO A 84 3.17 22.71 0.81
N PHE A 85 4.49 22.73 0.63
CA PHE A 85 5.21 23.74 -0.15
C PHE A 85 5.88 23.14 -1.38
N LEU A 86 5.27 22.13 -2.02
CA LEU A 86 5.82 21.49 -3.20
C LEU A 86 6.08 22.48 -4.36
N ASP A 87 5.31 23.57 -4.44
CA ASP A 87 5.53 24.67 -5.40
C ASP A 87 6.87 25.41 -5.17
N LYS A 88 7.44 25.31 -3.97
CA LYS A 88 8.74 25.91 -3.61
C LYS A 88 9.94 25.02 -3.89
N ASN A 89 9.73 23.74 -4.24
CA ASN A 89 10.79 22.82 -4.62
C ASN A 89 10.89 22.71 -6.15
N GLU A 90 11.99 23.15 -6.74
CA GLU A 90 12.22 22.99 -8.19
C GLU A 90 12.60 21.55 -8.56
N ASN A 91 13.19 20.79 -7.63
CA ASN A 91 13.54 19.41 -7.86
C ASN A 91 12.28 18.53 -7.95
N LYS A 92 12.23 17.67 -8.98
CA LYS A 92 11.13 16.73 -9.25
C LYS A 92 11.57 15.28 -9.16
N GLU A 93 12.85 15.02 -8.91
CA GLU A 93 13.36 13.67 -8.70
C GLU A 93 13.08 13.19 -7.28
N ALA A 94 12.70 11.92 -7.14
CA ALA A 94 12.50 11.27 -5.86
C ALA A 94 13.78 11.33 -5.01
N HIS A 95 13.65 11.69 -3.73
CA HIS A 95 14.80 11.78 -2.81
C HIS A 95 14.42 11.31 -1.41
N ASP A 96 14.80 10.07 -1.10
CA ASP A 96 14.45 9.44 0.17
C ASP A 96 15.35 9.93 1.31
N LEU A 97 14.78 10.00 2.51
CA LEU A 97 15.49 10.33 3.75
C LEU A 97 15.68 9.06 4.58
N VAL A 98 16.90 8.77 4.99
CA VAL A 98 17.22 7.63 5.87
C VAL A 98 17.50 8.10 7.29
N ILE A 99 16.91 7.40 8.26
CA ILE A 99 17.01 7.67 9.69
C ILE A 99 17.39 6.38 10.40
N ASP A 100 18.53 6.37 11.08
CA ASP A 100 18.97 5.24 11.88
C ASP A 100 18.48 5.44 13.32
N ALA A 101 17.43 4.72 13.69
CA ALA A 101 16.90 4.66 15.06
C ALA A 101 17.14 3.27 15.70
N SER A 102 18.15 2.52 15.23
CA SER A 102 18.57 1.24 15.81
C SER A 102 18.99 1.36 17.29
N LYS A 103 19.40 2.56 17.71
CA LYS A 103 19.52 3.00 19.10
C LYS A 103 18.41 4.02 19.42
N PRO A 104 17.26 3.61 19.98
CA PRO A 104 16.11 4.50 20.18
C PRO A 104 16.40 5.72 21.06
N GLU A 105 17.37 5.66 21.96
CA GLU A 105 17.82 6.78 22.80
C GLU A 105 18.80 7.73 22.10
N PHE A 106 19.35 7.34 20.96
CA PHE A 106 20.31 8.12 20.18
C PHE A 106 20.08 7.89 18.68
N VAL A 107 18.98 8.45 18.18
CA VAL A 107 18.64 8.40 16.75
C VAL A 107 19.65 9.23 15.96
N ARG A 108 20.13 8.67 14.85
CA ARG A 108 21.10 9.29 13.96
C ARG A 108 20.45 9.65 12.64
N VAL A 109 20.70 10.88 12.21
CA VAL A 109 20.42 11.33 10.84
C VAL A 109 21.74 11.84 10.31
N GLU A 110 22.48 10.96 9.65
CA GLU A 110 23.75 11.33 9.05
C GLU A 110 23.57 12.40 7.98
N PRO A 111 24.57 13.28 7.78
CA PRO A 111 24.51 14.32 6.78
C PRO A 111 24.18 13.73 5.39
N GLN A 112 23.03 14.10 4.85
CA GLN A 112 22.54 13.60 3.58
C GLN A 112 21.86 14.70 2.79
N VAL A 113 21.84 14.55 1.47
CA VAL A 113 21.12 15.50 0.60
C VAL A 113 19.62 15.35 0.85
N SER A 114 18.89 16.46 0.94
CA SER A 114 17.44 16.45 1.16
C SER A 114 16.65 16.26 -0.13
N GLY A 115 17.23 16.64 -1.28
CA GLY A 115 16.51 16.77 -2.53
C GLY A 115 15.60 18.01 -2.59
N PHE A 116 15.62 18.88 -1.58
CA PHE A 116 14.96 20.18 -1.64
C PHE A 116 15.85 21.21 -2.31
N VAL A 117 15.35 21.84 -3.38
CA VAL A 117 16.01 22.93 -4.07
C VAL A 117 15.01 24.08 -4.18
N ASN A 118 15.27 25.17 -3.45
CA ASN A 118 14.34 26.28 -3.37
C ASN A 118 14.24 27.00 -4.72
N VAL A 119 13.02 27.28 -5.18
CA VAL A 119 12.75 28.10 -6.38
C VAL A 119 13.25 29.54 -6.22
N ASP A 120 13.24 30.08 -4.99
CA ASP A 120 13.73 31.41 -4.67
C ASP A 120 15.22 31.37 -4.33
N LYS A 121 16.05 31.69 -5.31
CA LYS A 121 17.52 31.67 -5.21
C LYS A 121 18.09 32.78 -4.33
N THR A 122 17.27 33.71 -3.84
CA THR A 122 17.73 34.74 -2.90
C THR A 122 17.82 34.25 -1.46
N ARG A 123 17.24 33.06 -1.16
CA ARG A 123 17.28 32.45 0.17
C ARG A 123 18.60 31.75 0.44
N ALA A 124 19.58 32.51 0.92
CA ALA A 124 20.97 32.06 1.13
C ALA A 124 21.15 30.84 2.07
N ASN A 125 20.15 30.52 2.91
CA ASN A 125 20.16 29.36 3.80
C ASN A 125 19.89 28.05 3.07
N PHE A 126 19.20 28.08 1.92
CA PHE A 126 19.02 26.91 1.05
C PHE A 126 20.12 26.87 -0.01
N SER A 127 21.01 25.89 0.11
CA SER A 127 22.01 25.59 -0.91
C SER A 127 21.51 24.54 -1.89
N ASP A 128 22.24 24.38 -2.99
CA ASP A 128 22.08 23.24 -3.88
C ASP A 128 23.47 22.58 -4.06
N PRO A 129 23.70 21.38 -3.48
CA PRO A 129 22.76 20.58 -2.69
C PRO A 129 22.46 21.17 -1.30
N PHE A 130 21.24 20.92 -0.78
CA PHE A 130 20.86 21.22 0.60
C PHE A 130 21.02 19.96 1.47
N TYR A 131 22.03 19.95 2.33
CA TYR A 131 22.28 18.85 3.27
C TYR A 131 21.48 19.02 4.54
N ILE A 132 21.00 17.91 5.09
CA ILE A 132 20.31 17.82 6.38
C ILE A 132 20.95 16.74 7.26
N GLY A 133 20.77 16.86 8.56
CA GLY A 133 21.10 15.86 9.56
C GLY A 133 20.59 16.26 10.94
N ASN A 134 21.14 15.71 12.02
CA ASN A 134 20.74 16.08 13.38
C ASN A 134 21.91 16.52 14.26
N ALA A 135 21.58 17.18 15.39
CA ALA A 135 22.56 17.66 16.35
C ALA A 135 23.42 16.52 16.92
N GLY A 136 22.83 15.34 17.16
CA GLY A 136 23.55 14.18 17.66
C GLY A 136 24.72 13.77 16.77
N CYS A 137 24.51 13.61 15.47
CA CYS A 137 25.59 13.31 14.52
C CYS A 137 26.58 14.47 14.41
N TYR A 138 26.10 15.72 14.31
CA TYR A 138 26.97 16.90 14.20
C TYR A 138 27.95 17.00 15.39
N PHE A 139 27.45 16.97 16.63
CA PHE A 139 28.30 17.10 17.80
C PHE A 139 29.23 15.90 17.98
N ASN A 140 28.81 14.71 17.55
CA ASN A 140 29.63 13.52 17.65
C ASN A 140 30.80 13.55 16.66
N GLU A 141 30.55 13.99 15.41
CA GLU A 141 31.53 13.90 14.33
C GLU A 141 32.35 15.19 14.12
N GLU A 142 31.71 16.36 14.16
CA GLU A 142 32.38 17.64 13.88
C GLU A 142 33.03 18.22 15.14
N GLU A 143 32.43 18.00 16.30
CA GLU A 143 32.89 18.58 17.58
C GLU A 143 33.53 17.53 18.53
N GLY A 144 33.43 16.25 18.19
CA GLY A 144 34.10 15.16 18.91
C GLY A 144 33.49 14.79 20.26
N TYR A 145 32.26 15.20 20.56
CA TYR A 145 31.58 14.83 21.80
C TYR A 145 31.18 13.35 21.80
N SER A 146 31.26 12.70 22.97
CA SER A 146 30.74 11.35 23.17
C SER A 146 29.21 11.31 23.17
N GLU A 147 28.61 10.16 22.83
CA GLU A 147 27.16 9.95 22.93
C GLU A 147 26.63 10.32 24.33
N SER A 148 27.36 9.97 25.40
CA SER A 148 27.00 10.30 26.78
C SER A 148 26.92 11.80 27.06
N GLU A 149 27.87 12.59 26.55
CA GLU A 149 27.86 14.05 26.71
C GLU A 149 26.70 14.66 25.94
N ILE A 150 26.46 14.20 24.70
CA ILE A 150 25.37 14.68 23.85
C ILE A 150 24.00 14.40 24.50
N ILE A 151 23.82 13.21 25.08
CA ILE A 151 22.61 12.86 25.85
C ILE A 151 22.49 13.77 27.09
N GLN A 152 23.58 13.98 27.83
CA GLN A 152 23.58 14.87 29.00
C GLN A 152 23.17 16.31 28.65
N TYR A 153 23.55 16.78 27.46
CA TYR A 153 23.17 18.11 26.95
C TYR A 153 21.81 18.13 26.25
N ASN A 154 21.10 17.01 26.17
CA ASN A 154 19.80 16.86 25.49
C ASN A 154 19.84 17.20 24.00
N TYR A 155 20.95 16.92 23.31
CA TYR A 155 21.05 17.04 21.85
C TYR A 155 20.83 15.72 21.11
N ASN A 156 20.55 14.63 21.84
CA ASN A 156 20.21 13.34 21.26
C ASN A 156 18.79 13.37 20.70
N SER A 157 18.64 12.83 19.48
CA SER A 157 17.32 12.52 18.91
C SER A 157 16.85 11.17 19.44
N THR A 158 15.53 10.93 19.49
CA THR A 158 14.97 9.71 20.09
C THR A 158 13.87 9.09 19.25
N LEU A 159 13.68 7.78 19.40
CA LEU A 159 12.50 7.03 19.00
C LEU A 159 11.80 6.55 20.27
N LYS A 160 10.56 6.97 20.48
CA LYS A 160 9.75 6.55 21.63
C LYS A 160 8.29 6.43 21.22
N ASP A 161 7.65 5.31 21.56
CA ASP A 161 6.22 5.07 21.33
C ASP A 161 5.79 5.30 19.86
N GLY A 162 6.64 4.89 18.91
CA GLY A 162 6.40 5.06 17.47
C GLY A 162 6.63 6.49 16.95
N VAL A 163 7.20 7.39 17.77
CA VAL A 163 7.51 8.77 17.38
C VAL A 163 9.02 8.96 17.38
N ILE A 164 9.56 9.33 16.22
CA ILE A 164 10.94 9.80 16.08
C ILE A 164 10.94 11.32 16.29
N THR A 165 11.70 11.79 17.26
CA THR A 165 11.92 13.22 17.51
C THR A 165 13.37 13.56 17.21
N ILE A 166 13.57 14.34 16.16
CA ILE A 166 14.88 14.89 15.80
C ILE A 166 15.05 16.23 16.50
N VAL A 167 15.91 16.21 17.52
CA VAL A 167 16.25 17.40 18.30
C VAL A 167 17.26 18.25 17.54
N SER A 168 17.02 19.56 17.50
CA SER A 168 17.87 20.55 16.83
C SER A 168 18.31 20.07 15.43
N PRO A 169 17.39 19.96 14.46
CA PRO A 169 17.69 19.63 13.07
C PRO A 169 18.85 20.49 12.54
N ARG A 170 19.82 19.83 11.90
CA ARG A 170 21.00 20.49 11.34
C ARG A 170 20.91 20.51 9.82
N PHE A 171 21.44 21.56 9.20
CA PHE A 171 21.52 21.66 7.75
C PHE A 171 22.79 22.37 7.29
N GLY A 172 23.07 22.32 5.98
CA GLY A 172 24.23 23.00 5.41
C GLY A 172 24.44 22.81 3.92
N LYS A 173 25.58 23.34 3.46
CA LYS A 173 26.01 23.34 2.04
C LYS A 173 26.86 22.14 1.67
N ALA A 174 27.37 21.43 2.66
CA ALA A 174 28.17 20.23 2.51
C ALA A 174 27.77 19.22 3.59
N ALA A 175 28.19 17.97 3.42
CA ALA A 175 27.98 16.92 4.41
C ALA A 175 28.80 17.10 5.71
N LYS A 176 29.80 18.00 5.72
CA LYS A 176 30.70 18.22 6.86
C LYS A 176 31.47 19.54 6.77
N GLY A 177 32.17 19.90 7.85
CA GLY A 177 33.06 21.05 7.93
C GLY A 177 32.31 22.38 8.10
N ALA A 178 33.01 23.49 7.88
CA ALA A 178 32.59 24.85 8.26
C ALA A 178 31.28 25.38 7.62
N THR A 179 30.67 24.64 6.70
CA THR A 179 29.40 25.00 6.05
C THR A 179 28.29 23.99 6.34
N TYR A 180 28.47 23.16 7.36
CA TYR A 180 27.50 22.22 7.90
C TYR A 180 27.23 22.54 9.38
N GLY A 181 26.09 22.09 9.90
CA GLY A 181 25.72 22.27 11.30
C GLY A 181 24.87 23.51 11.62
N TYR A 182 24.39 24.24 10.59
CA TYR A 182 23.46 25.34 10.82
C TYR A 182 22.12 24.83 11.36
N ASN A 183 21.43 25.67 12.13
CA ASN A 183 20.05 25.48 12.57
C ASN A 183 19.29 26.79 12.46
N TRP A 184 17.95 26.71 12.50
CA TRP A 184 17.07 27.88 12.55
C TRP A 184 17.20 28.60 13.89
N GLN A 185 16.81 29.88 13.93
CA GLN A 185 16.82 30.68 15.15
C GLN A 185 15.80 30.14 16.16
N GLY A 186 14.64 29.71 15.68
CA GLY A 186 13.70 28.92 16.45
C GLY A 186 14.19 27.48 16.62
N GLU A 187 14.09 26.99 17.85
CA GLU A 187 14.37 25.58 18.19
C GLU A 187 13.20 24.69 17.73
N TYR A 188 13.15 24.39 16.43
CA TYR A 188 12.12 23.52 15.86
C TYR A 188 12.62 22.09 15.71
N SER A 189 12.02 21.16 16.44
CA SER A 189 12.29 19.74 16.23
C SER A 189 11.58 19.23 14.97
N THR A 190 12.19 18.27 14.27
CA THR A 190 11.43 17.42 13.33
C THR A 190 10.76 16.32 14.14
N VAL A 191 9.45 16.14 13.97
CA VAL A 191 8.69 15.06 14.61
C VAL A 191 8.10 14.17 13.54
N ILE A 192 8.47 12.90 13.54
CA ILE A 192 7.96 11.89 12.63
C ILE A 192 7.17 10.88 13.45
N THR A 193 5.86 10.86 13.25
CA THR A 193 5.01 9.79 13.78
C THR A 193 5.04 8.65 12.78
N LEU A 194 5.68 7.54 13.15
CA LEU A 194 5.66 6.31 12.36
C LEU A 194 4.21 5.84 12.22
N PRO A 195 3.87 5.07 11.17
CA PRO A 195 2.59 4.41 11.12
C PRO A 195 2.46 3.59 12.41
N THR A 196 1.46 3.89 13.24
CA THR A 196 1.00 2.91 14.24
C THR A 196 0.70 1.63 13.48
N GLU A 197 0.98 0.46 14.06
CA GLU A 197 0.48 -0.82 13.55
C GLU A 197 -0.91 -0.56 12.97
N GLN A 198 -1.04 -0.65 11.64
CA GLN A 198 -2.35 -0.56 11.01
C GLN A 198 -3.21 -1.52 11.81
N PRO A 199 -4.36 -1.11 12.37
CA PRO A 199 -5.20 -2.04 13.10
C PRO A 199 -5.34 -3.25 12.20
N ALA A 200 -4.92 -4.42 12.72
CA ALA A 200 -4.77 -5.65 11.92
C ALA A 200 -5.92 -5.70 10.95
N GLU A 201 -5.61 -5.60 9.64
CA GLU A 201 -6.63 -5.29 8.64
C GLU A 201 -7.86 -6.13 8.92
N GLN A 202 -8.95 -5.45 9.25
CA GLN A 202 -10.18 -6.12 9.58
C GLN A 202 -10.89 -6.35 8.26
N TRP A 203 -11.20 -7.62 8.01
CA TRP A 203 -11.83 -8.06 6.77
C TRP A 203 -13.23 -8.57 7.12
N LYS A 204 -14.23 -8.13 6.36
CA LYS A 204 -15.60 -8.64 6.44
C LYS A 204 -15.86 -9.49 5.20
N SER A 205 -16.52 -10.64 5.37
CA SER A 205 -17.00 -11.41 4.23
C SER A 205 -18.04 -10.60 3.45
N VAL A 206 -17.88 -10.54 2.14
CA VAL A 206 -18.83 -9.90 1.21
C VAL A 206 -19.45 -10.91 0.25
N GLY A 207 -19.34 -12.21 0.57
CA GLY A 207 -19.88 -13.31 -0.20
C GLY A 207 -18.83 -13.96 -1.11
N LYS A 208 -19.27 -14.38 -2.29
CA LYS A 208 -18.46 -15.13 -3.26
C LYS A 208 -18.34 -14.37 -4.57
N ALA A 209 -17.28 -14.66 -5.32
CA ALA A 209 -17.11 -14.21 -6.70
C ALA A 209 -16.84 -15.38 -7.62
N SER A 210 -17.28 -15.26 -8.87
CA SER A 210 -16.75 -16.06 -9.96
C SER A 210 -15.40 -15.47 -10.36
N PHE A 211 -14.34 -16.26 -10.22
CA PHE A 211 -12.98 -15.89 -10.57
C PHE A 211 -12.57 -16.64 -11.84
N THR A 212 -12.45 -15.91 -12.93
CA THR A 212 -11.81 -16.38 -14.17
C THR A 212 -10.34 -15.97 -14.13
N ASP A 213 -9.46 -16.96 -13.99
CA ASP A 213 -8.03 -16.77 -13.86
C ASP A 213 -7.34 -16.63 -15.23
N GLY A 214 -7.10 -15.39 -15.63
CA GLY A 214 -6.22 -15.08 -16.77
C GLY A 214 -4.73 -15.06 -16.41
N PHE A 215 -4.36 -15.19 -15.13
CA PHE A 215 -2.96 -15.08 -14.69
C PHE A 215 -2.19 -16.39 -14.86
N LEU A 216 -2.67 -17.47 -14.24
CA LEU A 216 -1.94 -18.73 -14.17
C LEU A 216 -2.55 -19.82 -15.04
N SER A 217 -3.88 -19.94 -15.06
CA SER A 217 -4.58 -21.00 -15.80
C SER A 217 -4.13 -21.16 -17.27
N PRO A 218 -3.81 -20.09 -18.04
CA PRO A 218 -3.25 -20.25 -19.38
C PRO A 218 -1.95 -21.08 -19.47
N GLY A 219 -1.10 -21.02 -18.44
CA GLY A 219 0.12 -21.81 -18.34
C GLY A 219 -0.09 -23.24 -17.83
N PHE A 220 -1.25 -23.56 -17.27
CA PHE A 220 -1.51 -24.84 -16.60
C PHE A 220 -2.67 -25.65 -17.18
N SER A 221 -3.53 -25.08 -18.04
CA SER A 221 -4.57 -25.81 -18.74
C SER A 221 -4.81 -25.25 -20.15
N SER A 222 -5.03 -26.16 -21.10
CA SER A 222 -5.48 -25.82 -22.46
C SER A 222 -7.02 -25.79 -22.58
N ASN A 223 -7.75 -26.15 -21.51
CA ASN A 223 -9.20 -26.13 -21.47
C ASN A 223 -9.69 -24.86 -20.77
N THR A 224 -10.38 -23.98 -21.50
CA THR A 224 -10.86 -22.71 -20.96
C THR A 224 -11.93 -22.87 -19.88
N ASP A 225 -12.62 -24.02 -19.85
CA ASP A 225 -13.58 -24.32 -18.78
C ASP A 225 -12.88 -24.47 -17.42
N ASP A 226 -11.57 -24.78 -17.41
CA ASP A 226 -10.79 -24.90 -16.18
C ASP A 226 -10.38 -23.54 -15.61
N TYR A 227 -10.68 -22.44 -16.29
CA TYR A 227 -10.16 -21.12 -15.92
C TYR A 227 -11.08 -20.44 -14.90
N THR A 228 -12.30 -20.94 -14.70
CA THR A 228 -13.29 -20.27 -13.87
C THR A 228 -13.75 -21.13 -12.70
N TRP A 229 -13.67 -20.59 -11.48
CA TRP A 229 -14.19 -21.23 -10.29
C TRP A 229 -14.70 -20.18 -9.29
N THR A 230 -15.37 -20.62 -8.24
CA THR A 230 -15.91 -19.72 -7.20
C THR A 230 -14.91 -19.56 -6.07
N VAL A 231 -14.73 -18.33 -5.60
CA VAL A 231 -13.85 -17.98 -4.48
C VAL A 231 -14.60 -17.14 -3.46
N ASP A 232 -14.27 -17.30 -2.18
CA ASP A 232 -14.75 -16.42 -1.13
C ASP A 232 -14.06 -15.06 -1.24
N VAL A 233 -14.81 -13.99 -0.98
CA VAL A 233 -14.31 -12.62 -1.05
C VAL A 233 -14.57 -11.89 0.25
N GLU A 234 -13.57 -11.16 0.68
CA GLU A 234 -13.67 -10.25 1.81
C GLU A 234 -13.35 -8.83 1.37
N GLU A 235 -13.97 -7.86 2.02
CA GLU A 235 -13.69 -6.43 1.85
C GLU A 235 -13.08 -5.91 3.16
N SER A 236 -12.13 -4.99 3.04
CA SER A 236 -11.59 -4.27 4.19
C SER A 236 -12.71 -3.50 4.90
N THR A 237 -12.71 -3.52 6.23
CA THR A 237 -13.64 -2.72 7.05
C THR A 237 -13.21 -1.26 7.17
N THR A 238 -11.96 -0.93 6.81
CA THR A 238 -11.38 0.42 6.90
C THR A 238 -11.23 1.08 5.54
N THR A 239 -11.11 0.31 4.45
CA THR A 239 -10.97 0.83 3.08
C THR A 239 -12.05 0.22 2.17
N ALA A 240 -13.12 0.97 1.90
CA ALA A 240 -14.15 0.56 0.96
C ALA A 240 -13.55 0.31 -0.44
N GLY A 241 -13.98 -0.76 -1.10
CA GLY A 241 -13.45 -1.16 -2.42
C GLY A 241 -12.07 -1.86 -2.38
N LEU A 242 -11.45 -2.04 -1.21
CA LEU A 242 -10.28 -2.91 -1.06
C LEU A 242 -10.75 -4.33 -0.75
N TYR A 243 -10.58 -5.24 -1.71
CA TYR A 243 -11.02 -6.62 -1.62
C TYR A 243 -9.85 -7.59 -1.47
N ARG A 244 -10.14 -8.79 -0.99
CA ARG A 244 -9.24 -9.95 -1.14
C ARG A 244 -10.00 -11.21 -1.50
N LEU A 245 -9.47 -11.99 -2.43
CA LEU A 245 -9.89 -13.36 -2.68
C LEU A 245 -9.25 -14.27 -1.63
N VAL A 246 -10.04 -15.10 -0.98
CA VAL A 246 -9.59 -15.99 0.08
C VAL A 246 -9.17 -17.33 -0.54
N ASN A 247 -7.88 -17.68 -0.40
CA ASN A 247 -7.32 -18.95 -0.83
C ASN A 247 -7.69 -19.34 -2.29
N PRO A 248 -7.55 -18.44 -3.28
CA PRO A 248 -8.15 -18.66 -4.59
C PRO A 248 -7.66 -19.95 -5.27
N TYR A 249 -6.38 -20.31 -5.11
CA TYR A 249 -5.78 -21.49 -5.73
C TYR A 249 -5.81 -22.77 -4.87
N SER A 250 -6.48 -22.72 -3.72
CA SER A 250 -6.84 -23.89 -2.91
C SER A 250 -8.34 -23.94 -2.59
N ALA A 251 -9.12 -23.05 -3.20
CA ALA A 251 -10.57 -23.01 -3.10
C ALA A 251 -11.20 -24.32 -3.63
N THR A 252 -12.32 -24.71 -3.04
CA THR A 252 -13.08 -25.86 -3.52
C THR A 252 -13.54 -25.61 -4.95
N GLY A 253 -13.22 -26.53 -5.86
CA GLY A 253 -13.54 -26.40 -7.29
C GLY A 253 -12.48 -25.70 -8.13
N CYS A 254 -11.38 -25.20 -7.54
CA CYS A 254 -10.24 -24.69 -8.32
C CYS A 254 -9.57 -25.85 -9.09
N PRO A 255 -9.52 -25.82 -10.44
CA PRO A 255 -8.92 -26.90 -11.22
C PRO A 255 -7.40 -27.03 -11.03
N LEU A 256 -6.74 -25.95 -10.58
CA LEU A 256 -5.30 -25.92 -10.30
C LEU A 256 -4.93 -26.45 -8.90
N ALA A 257 -5.90 -26.67 -8.00
CA ALA A 257 -5.63 -27.05 -6.61
C ALA A 257 -4.76 -28.32 -6.49
N SER A 258 -4.95 -29.30 -7.38
CA SER A 258 -4.14 -30.54 -7.38
C SER A 258 -2.68 -30.34 -7.78
N LYS A 259 -2.35 -29.21 -8.42
CA LYS A 259 -0.99 -28.83 -8.83
C LYS A 259 -0.31 -27.91 -7.82
N ASN A 260 -1.05 -27.40 -6.85
CA ASN A 260 -0.55 -26.47 -5.85
C ASN A 260 0.22 -27.22 -4.75
N LEU A 261 1.50 -26.90 -4.59
CA LEU A 261 2.39 -27.43 -3.58
C LEU A 261 2.40 -26.57 -2.30
N ASP A 262 1.67 -25.46 -2.28
CA ASP A 262 1.48 -24.63 -1.10
C ASP A 262 0.08 -24.84 -0.51
N ASN A 263 0.05 -25.09 0.80
CA ASN A 263 -1.17 -25.28 1.57
C ASN A 263 -1.32 -24.22 2.68
N THR A 264 -0.48 -23.19 2.67
CA THR A 264 -0.59 -22.06 3.59
C THR A 264 -1.74 -21.15 3.17
N PRO A 265 -2.49 -20.57 4.14
CA PRO A 265 -3.50 -19.57 3.83
C PRO A 265 -2.90 -18.39 3.08
N ALA A 266 -3.50 -18.03 1.95
CA ALA A 266 -3.05 -16.96 1.08
C ALA A 266 -4.25 -16.14 0.58
N TYR A 267 -3.97 -14.88 0.25
CA TYR A 267 -4.99 -13.93 -0.18
C TYR A 267 -4.50 -13.17 -1.40
N VAL A 268 -5.37 -12.98 -2.38
CA VAL A 268 -5.12 -12.09 -3.52
C VAL A 268 -5.86 -10.79 -3.27
N ARG A 269 -5.12 -9.73 -2.95
CA ARG A 269 -5.62 -8.39 -2.68
C ARG A 269 -5.85 -7.62 -3.97
N ILE A 270 -6.99 -6.95 -4.04
CA ILE A 270 -7.44 -6.20 -5.20
C ILE A 270 -7.95 -4.85 -4.71
N ASP A 271 -7.22 -3.79 -5.04
CA ASP A 271 -7.60 -2.43 -4.65
C ASP A 271 -8.43 -1.78 -5.76
N ALA A 272 -9.76 -1.84 -5.58
CA ALA A 272 -10.78 -1.20 -6.38
C ALA A 272 -11.47 -0.05 -5.61
N SER A 273 -10.79 0.54 -4.61
CA SER A 273 -11.28 1.74 -3.88
C SER A 273 -11.57 2.93 -4.80
N ASP A 274 -10.93 2.94 -5.97
CA ASP A 274 -11.27 3.78 -7.11
C ASP A 274 -11.68 2.84 -8.27
N PRO A 275 -12.99 2.73 -8.58
CA PRO A 275 -13.47 1.78 -9.59
C PRO A 275 -12.97 2.10 -11.00
N ASP A 276 -12.51 3.34 -11.26
CA ASP A 276 -11.93 3.73 -12.54
C ASP A 276 -10.46 3.32 -12.71
N ILE A 277 -9.81 2.80 -11.66
CA ILE A 277 -8.44 2.25 -11.72
C ILE A 277 -8.24 1.17 -10.65
N VAL A 278 -8.32 -0.09 -11.09
CA VAL A 278 -8.07 -1.26 -10.24
C VAL A 278 -6.57 -1.56 -10.18
N VAL A 279 -6.08 -1.77 -8.96
CA VAL A 279 -4.67 -2.02 -8.68
C VAL A 279 -4.51 -3.38 -8.01
N ILE A 280 -3.69 -4.24 -8.62
CA ILE A 280 -3.20 -5.48 -8.03
C ILE A 280 -1.68 -5.39 -8.03
N GLN A 281 -1.11 -4.97 -6.90
CA GLN A 281 0.35 -4.95 -6.75
C GLN A 281 0.93 -6.37 -6.87
N PRO A 282 2.18 -6.51 -7.36
CA PRO A 282 2.87 -7.79 -7.39
C PRO A 282 2.83 -8.47 -6.01
N GLN A 283 2.15 -9.61 -5.93
CA GLN A 283 1.92 -10.29 -4.67
C GLN A 283 1.88 -11.81 -4.85
N TYR A 284 2.25 -12.53 -3.79
CA TYR A 284 2.20 -13.98 -3.80
C TYR A 284 0.75 -14.46 -3.83
N THR A 285 0.48 -15.45 -4.68
CA THR A 285 -0.87 -15.99 -4.89
C THR A 285 -1.31 -17.05 -3.90
N GLY A 286 -0.36 -17.66 -3.19
CA GLY A 286 -0.59 -18.95 -2.54
C GLY A 286 -0.49 -20.15 -3.47
N PHE A 287 -0.01 -19.96 -4.71
CA PHE A 287 0.22 -21.03 -5.67
C PHE A 287 1.72 -21.28 -5.86
N LYS A 288 2.12 -22.53 -5.59
CA LYS A 288 3.48 -23.03 -5.78
C LYS A 288 3.41 -24.26 -6.66
N ALA A 289 4.22 -24.33 -7.71
CA ALA A 289 4.23 -25.50 -8.59
C ALA A 289 5.62 -25.77 -9.15
N VAL A 290 5.86 -27.02 -9.53
CA VAL A 290 7.05 -27.39 -10.30
C VAL A 290 6.83 -27.05 -11.76
N GLN A 291 7.74 -26.26 -12.31
CA GLN A 291 7.79 -25.86 -13.72
C GLN A 291 9.23 -25.98 -14.20
N SER A 292 9.48 -26.71 -15.29
CA SER A 292 10.83 -26.96 -15.83
C SER A 292 11.88 -27.41 -14.80
N ASN A 293 11.49 -28.34 -13.92
CA ASN A 293 12.30 -28.87 -12.81
C ASN A 293 12.67 -27.85 -11.71
N GLU A 294 12.09 -26.66 -11.74
CA GLU A 294 12.22 -25.63 -10.70
C GLU A 294 10.90 -25.55 -9.91
N THR A 295 10.98 -25.40 -8.59
CA THR A 295 9.79 -25.10 -7.77
C THR A 295 9.62 -23.59 -7.72
N ILE A 296 8.51 -23.10 -8.28
CA ILE A 296 8.25 -21.67 -8.45
C ILE A 296 7.11 -21.24 -7.53
N ASN A 297 7.31 -20.13 -6.81
CA ASN A 297 6.23 -19.38 -6.17
C ASN A 297 5.64 -18.42 -7.19
N PHE A 298 4.34 -18.49 -7.45
CA PHE A 298 3.71 -17.63 -8.43
C PHE A 298 3.21 -16.34 -7.80
N TYR A 299 3.65 -15.22 -8.38
CA TYR A 299 3.19 -13.87 -8.06
C TYR A 299 2.30 -13.38 -9.19
N ILE A 300 1.29 -12.56 -8.87
CA ILE A 300 0.40 -11.93 -9.86
C ILE A 300 0.25 -10.43 -9.60
N GLY A 301 -0.26 -9.73 -10.60
CA GLY A 301 -0.47 -8.28 -10.58
C GLY A 301 -0.89 -7.75 -11.94
N ASN A 302 -1.11 -6.44 -12.02
CA ASN A 302 -1.41 -5.75 -13.27
C ASN A 302 -0.47 -4.57 -13.51
N ASP A 303 -0.54 -3.95 -14.69
CA ASP A 303 0.27 -2.79 -15.04
C ASP A 303 0.21 -1.72 -13.94
N ALA A 304 -0.99 -1.32 -13.48
CA ALA A 304 -1.15 -0.27 -12.47
C ALA A 304 -0.50 -0.67 -11.14
N GLY A 305 -0.60 -1.96 -10.77
CA GLY A 305 0.07 -2.54 -9.61
C GLY A 305 1.58 -2.36 -9.59
N ILE A 306 2.25 -2.49 -10.73
CA ILE A 306 3.70 -2.31 -10.84
C ILE A 306 4.08 -0.86 -10.50
N TYR A 307 3.42 0.12 -11.12
CA TYR A 307 3.73 1.52 -10.91
C TYR A 307 3.36 2.01 -9.51
N VAL A 308 2.24 1.54 -8.95
CA VAL A 308 1.88 1.86 -7.56
C VAL A 308 2.88 1.27 -6.57
N ALA A 309 3.39 0.05 -6.82
CA ALA A 309 4.44 -0.54 -6.02
C ALA A 309 5.79 0.21 -6.10
N ASP A 310 5.97 1.03 -7.14
CA ASP A 310 7.13 1.92 -7.33
C ASP A 310 6.86 3.37 -6.85
N GLY A 311 5.75 3.61 -6.14
CA GLY A 311 5.41 4.89 -5.51
C GLY A 311 4.62 5.87 -6.39
N ILE A 312 4.20 5.47 -7.59
CA ILE A 312 3.37 6.32 -8.45
C ILE A 312 1.90 6.27 -8.00
N SER A 313 1.28 7.43 -7.80
CA SER A 313 -0.10 7.49 -7.33
C SER A 313 -1.12 7.07 -8.40
N LYS A 314 -2.28 6.55 -7.99
CA LYS A 314 -3.42 6.30 -8.89
C LYS A 314 -3.84 7.54 -9.68
N ALA A 315 -3.75 8.72 -9.07
CA ALA A 315 -4.09 9.99 -9.70
C ALA A 315 -3.14 10.31 -10.86
N ASP A 316 -1.82 10.12 -10.66
CA ASP A 316 -0.81 10.34 -11.70
C ASP A 316 -0.97 9.34 -12.85
N LEU A 317 -1.28 8.07 -12.53
CA LEU A 317 -1.56 7.05 -13.55
C LEU A 317 -2.78 7.41 -14.40
N LYS A 318 -3.86 7.92 -13.80
CA LYS A 318 -5.05 8.40 -14.54
C LYS A 318 -4.75 9.64 -15.39
N ALA A 319 -3.89 10.53 -14.91
CA ALA A 319 -3.49 11.73 -15.65
C ALA A 319 -2.53 11.44 -16.82
N SER A 320 -1.83 10.30 -16.77
CA SER A 320 -0.89 9.88 -17.81
C SER A 320 -1.61 9.38 -19.07
N SER A 321 -1.52 10.15 -20.15
CA SER A 321 -2.10 9.79 -21.45
C SER A 321 -1.53 8.49 -22.04
N SER A 322 -0.26 8.18 -21.75
CA SER A 322 0.38 6.93 -22.18
C SER A 322 -0.07 5.72 -21.37
N PHE A 323 -0.66 5.93 -20.19
CA PHE A 323 -1.13 4.88 -19.30
C PHE A 323 -2.64 4.66 -19.37
N ALA A 324 -3.41 5.65 -19.81
CA ALA A 324 -4.87 5.60 -19.86
C ALA A 324 -5.45 4.33 -20.53
N SER A 325 -4.81 3.81 -21.58
CA SER A 325 -5.23 2.59 -22.28
C SER A 325 -4.98 1.29 -21.49
N LYS A 326 -4.06 1.32 -20.52
CA LYS A 326 -3.66 0.18 -19.68
C LYS A 326 -4.46 0.06 -18.38
N ILE A 327 -5.27 1.06 -18.06
CA ILE A 327 -6.05 1.09 -16.83
C ILE A 327 -7.13 -0.01 -16.86
N ASP A 328 -7.10 -0.87 -15.85
CA ASP A 328 -8.13 -1.86 -15.55
C ASP A 328 -9.19 -1.26 -14.62
N LYS A 329 -10.44 -1.73 -14.70
CA LYS A 329 -11.59 -1.10 -14.05
C LYS A 329 -12.50 -2.10 -13.35
N MET A 330 -13.30 -1.56 -12.43
CA MET A 330 -14.46 -2.22 -11.85
C MET A 330 -15.73 -1.56 -12.38
N GLU A 331 -16.57 -2.30 -13.09
CA GLU A 331 -17.85 -1.81 -13.62
C GLU A 331 -18.96 -2.81 -13.28
N ASN A 332 -20.06 -2.33 -12.71
CA ASN A 332 -21.24 -3.14 -12.37
C ASN A 332 -20.93 -4.42 -11.56
N GLY A 333 -20.00 -4.34 -10.60
CA GLY A 333 -19.60 -5.50 -9.80
C GLY A 333 -18.71 -6.51 -10.55
N VAL A 334 -18.07 -6.09 -11.65
CA VAL A 334 -17.12 -6.90 -12.40
C VAL A 334 -15.79 -6.16 -12.48
N ILE A 335 -14.74 -6.76 -11.93
CA ILE A 335 -13.36 -6.32 -12.14
C ILE A 335 -12.80 -7.05 -13.35
N THR A 336 -12.25 -6.31 -14.30
CA THR A 336 -11.61 -6.88 -15.50
C THR A 336 -10.15 -6.43 -15.58
N ILE A 337 -9.24 -7.38 -15.47
CA ILE A 337 -7.80 -7.17 -15.73
C ILE A 337 -7.53 -7.61 -17.17
N LYS A 338 -7.33 -6.63 -18.06
CA LYS A 338 -7.20 -6.88 -19.51
C LYS A 338 -5.93 -7.65 -19.86
N LYS A 339 -4.85 -7.35 -19.14
CA LYS A 339 -3.52 -7.94 -19.32
C LYS A 339 -2.97 -8.41 -17.98
N PRO A 340 -3.42 -9.59 -17.50
CA PRO A 340 -2.90 -10.15 -16.27
C PRO A 340 -1.42 -10.49 -16.40
N LEU A 341 -0.64 -10.14 -15.38
CA LEU A 341 0.80 -10.36 -15.33
C LEU A 341 1.14 -11.34 -14.21
N PHE A 342 2.17 -12.15 -14.42
CA PHE A 342 2.70 -13.04 -13.38
C PHE A 342 4.22 -12.91 -13.20
N GLY A 343 4.75 -13.56 -12.17
CA GLY A 343 6.15 -13.57 -11.81
C GLY A 343 6.56 -14.72 -10.89
N LYS A 344 7.87 -14.89 -10.71
CA LYS A 344 8.46 -15.77 -9.68
C LYS A 344 8.67 -15.06 -8.34
N ASN A 345 8.72 -13.73 -8.37
CA ASN A 345 8.82 -12.86 -7.21
C ASN A 345 8.08 -11.53 -7.48
N ALA A 346 7.94 -10.67 -6.47
CA ALA A 346 7.27 -9.37 -6.59
C ALA A 346 8.16 -8.27 -7.22
N THR A 347 9.42 -8.57 -7.56
CA THR A 347 10.45 -7.58 -7.90
C THR A 347 11.05 -7.84 -9.28
N SER A 348 12.21 -8.48 -9.36
CA SER A 348 13.07 -8.61 -10.55
C SER A 348 12.53 -9.60 -11.59
N GLU A 349 11.77 -10.59 -11.15
CA GLU A 349 11.20 -11.66 -11.96
C GLU A 349 9.67 -11.56 -11.98
N PHE A 350 9.17 -10.38 -12.34
CA PHE A 350 7.75 -10.08 -12.47
C PHE A 350 7.44 -9.40 -13.82
N GLY A 351 6.18 -9.46 -14.25
CA GLY A 351 5.69 -8.77 -15.45
C GLY A 351 5.70 -9.66 -16.71
N TYR A 352 5.54 -10.97 -16.53
CA TYR A 352 5.50 -11.94 -17.62
C TYR A 352 4.07 -12.20 -18.09
N GLU A 353 3.97 -12.51 -19.38
CA GLU A 353 2.78 -13.05 -20.04
C GLU A 353 3.11 -14.45 -20.57
N TRP A 354 2.11 -15.32 -20.64
CA TRP A 354 2.26 -16.62 -21.30
C TRP A 354 2.33 -16.42 -22.80
N THR A 355 3.10 -17.25 -23.51
CA THR A 355 3.06 -17.29 -24.97
C THR A 355 2.72 -18.68 -25.49
N ASP A 356 2.25 -18.73 -26.72
CA ASP A 356 2.15 -19.98 -27.47
C ASP A 356 3.52 -20.45 -27.98
N ALA A 357 3.51 -21.53 -28.76
CA ALA A 357 4.72 -22.14 -29.32
C ALA A 357 5.44 -21.24 -30.33
N ASP A 358 4.74 -20.26 -30.91
CA ASP A 358 5.29 -19.30 -31.87
C ASP A 358 5.79 -18.01 -31.19
N GLY A 359 5.74 -17.96 -29.84
CA GLY A 359 6.15 -16.80 -29.04
C GLY A 359 5.13 -15.66 -29.02
N GLN A 360 3.89 -15.89 -29.47
CA GLN A 360 2.81 -14.91 -29.42
C GLN A 360 2.14 -14.92 -28.05
N ALA A 361 1.85 -13.73 -27.51
CA ALA A 361 1.23 -13.61 -26.19
C ALA A 361 -0.18 -14.24 -26.16
N ILE A 362 -0.40 -15.15 -25.21
CA ILE A 362 -1.71 -15.69 -24.88
C ILE A 362 -2.41 -14.66 -23.99
N THR A 363 -3.25 -13.83 -24.60
CA THR A 363 -4.00 -12.80 -23.87
C THR A 363 -5.35 -13.33 -23.44
N VAL A 364 -5.48 -13.64 -22.15
CA VAL A 364 -6.76 -13.98 -21.51
C VAL A 364 -6.97 -13.01 -20.36
N ALA A 365 -8.09 -12.29 -20.35
CA ALA A 365 -8.39 -11.38 -19.25
C ALA A 365 -8.65 -12.15 -17.96
N ALA A 366 -8.21 -11.62 -16.82
CA ALA A 366 -8.69 -12.10 -15.53
C ALA A 366 -9.96 -11.34 -15.14
N ILE A 367 -11.00 -12.08 -14.73
CA ILE A 367 -12.31 -11.52 -14.42
C ILE A 367 -12.68 -11.92 -12.99
N ILE A 368 -13.04 -10.94 -12.17
CA ILE A 368 -13.60 -11.16 -10.85
C ILE A 368 -15.02 -10.59 -10.88
N GLN A 369 -16.01 -11.48 -10.97
CA GLN A 369 -17.42 -11.12 -10.97
C GLN A 369 -18.01 -11.41 -9.59
N PHE A 370 -18.28 -10.35 -8.84
CA PHE A 370 -18.93 -10.46 -7.55
C PHE A 370 -20.34 -11.02 -7.75
N GLN A 371 -20.69 -12.07 -7.00
CA GLN A 371 -22.06 -12.55 -7.01
C GLN A 371 -22.91 -11.46 -6.34
N THR A 372 -23.93 -10.99 -7.06
CA THR A 372 -24.96 -10.21 -6.38
C THR A 372 -25.57 -11.11 -5.31
N PRO A 373 -25.70 -10.65 -4.06
CA PRO A 373 -26.48 -11.41 -3.10
C PRO A 373 -27.85 -11.59 -3.74
N SER A 374 -28.22 -12.84 -4.03
CA SER A 374 -29.61 -13.18 -4.22
C SER A 374 -30.30 -12.62 -2.98
N SER A 375 -31.18 -11.64 -3.18
CA SER A 375 -31.83 -10.96 -2.07
C SER A 375 -32.32 -12.01 -1.08
N ILE A 376 -31.88 -11.89 0.17
CA ILE A 376 -31.98 -12.82 1.31
C ILE A 376 -30.67 -13.60 1.52
N ASP A 377 -29.77 -13.03 2.33
CA ASP A 377 -29.30 -13.79 3.48
C ASP A 377 -28.86 -12.93 4.68
N THR A 378 -29.38 -13.36 5.84
CA THR A 378 -29.00 -13.06 7.24
C THR A 378 -28.79 -11.59 7.68
N VAL A 379 -29.83 -10.99 8.27
CA VAL A 379 -29.73 -9.80 9.13
C VAL A 379 -29.36 -10.20 10.55
N VAL A 380 -28.18 -9.77 11.01
CA VAL A 380 -27.74 -9.77 12.41
C VAL A 380 -28.78 -9.03 13.28
N THR A 381 -29.27 -9.68 14.33
CA THR A 381 -30.33 -9.20 15.22
C THR A 381 -29.85 -8.10 16.17
N ASP A 382 -30.54 -6.97 16.17
CA ASP A 382 -30.73 -6.16 17.38
C ASP A 382 -32.10 -6.54 17.99
N ASP A 383 -32.08 -7.28 19.09
CA ASP A 383 -33.26 -7.96 19.67
C ASP A 383 -34.12 -7.07 20.59
N ASN A 384 -33.80 -5.77 20.72
CA ASN A 384 -34.45 -4.87 21.69
C ASN A 384 -35.47 -3.87 21.11
N ALA A 385 -35.90 -4.02 19.86
CA ALA A 385 -36.94 -3.15 19.30
C ALA A 385 -38.36 -3.51 19.78
N LYS A 386 -39.18 -2.49 20.05
CA LYS A 386 -40.59 -2.62 20.45
C LYS A 386 -41.38 -3.43 19.41
N ALA A 387 -42.17 -4.39 19.88
CA ALA A 387 -42.99 -5.23 19.01
C ALA A 387 -44.22 -4.47 18.47
N GLU A 388 -44.44 -4.56 17.17
CA GLU A 388 -45.64 -4.08 16.47
C GLU A 388 -46.35 -5.26 15.79
N TYR A 389 -47.68 -5.35 15.89
CA TYR A 389 -48.45 -6.46 15.35
C TYR A 389 -49.28 -6.03 14.14
N TYR A 390 -49.40 -6.90 13.15
CA TYR A 390 -50.18 -6.70 11.93
C TYR A 390 -50.99 -7.95 11.59
N ASN A 391 -52.14 -7.80 10.92
CA ASN A 391 -52.84 -8.92 10.31
C ASN A 391 -52.15 -9.36 9.00
N LEU A 392 -52.62 -10.46 8.39
CA LEU A 392 -52.04 -11.00 7.14
C LEU A 392 -52.24 -10.10 5.91
N GLN A 393 -53.01 -9.01 6.05
CA GLN A 393 -53.19 -7.99 5.01
C GLN A 393 -52.32 -6.75 5.24
N GLY A 394 -51.45 -6.76 6.26
CA GLY A 394 -50.54 -5.65 6.58
C GLY A 394 -51.17 -4.51 7.39
N ILE A 395 -52.38 -4.69 7.94
CA ILE A 395 -53.04 -3.70 8.80
C ILE A 395 -52.53 -3.85 10.23
N ARG A 396 -52.11 -2.73 10.85
CA ARG A 396 -51.60 -2.70 12.22
C ARG A 396 -52.70 -3.02 13.24
N ILE A 397 -52.40 -3.89 14.20
CA ILE A 397 -53.29 -4.37 15.26
C ILE A 397 -52.73 -3.93 16.62
N ALA A 398 -53.45 -3.06 17.32
CA ALA A 398 -53.01 -2.55 18.63
C ALA A 398 -53.16 -3.57 19.77
N ASN A 399 -54.20 -4.40 19.72
CA ASN A 399 -54.56 -5.36 20.78
C ASN A 399 -54.76 -6.77 20.19
N PRO A 400 -53.67 -7.49 19.85
CA PRO A 400 -53.77 -8.85 19.34
C PRO A 400 -54.43 -9.78 20.37
N GLN A 401 -55.42 -10.55 19.90
CA GLN A 401 -56.20 -11.52 20.70
C GLN A 401 -55.55 -12.91 20.64
N LYS A 402 -55.64 -13.65 21.76
CA LYS A 402 -55.18 -15.03 21.88
C LYS A 402 -55.91 -15.95 20.88
N GLY A 403 -55.16 -16.83 20.22
CA GLY A 403 -55.61 -17.70 19.14
C GLY A 403 -55.52 -17.08 17.74
N GLY A 404 -55.16 -15.80 17.62
CA GLY A 404 -55.03 -15.11 16.34
C GLY A 404 -53.65 -15.27 15.69
N ILE A 405 -53.62 -15.25 14.36
CA ILE A 405 -52.39 -15.25 13.56
C ILE A 405 -52.00 -13.80 13.24
N TYR A 406 -50.77 -13.43 13.59
CA TYR A 406 -50.24 -12.07 13.38
C TYR A 406 -48.86 -12.09 12.73
N ILE A 407 -48.50 -10.98 12.10
CA ILE A 407 -47.12 -10.64 11.77
C ILE A 407 -46.61 -9.74 12.88
N VAL A 408 -45.56 -10.15 13.60
CA VAL A 408 -44.87 -9.31 14.58
C VAL A 408 -43.64 -8.69 13.93
N LYS A 409 -43.54 -7.37 14.00
CA LYS A 409 -42.38 -6.59 13.56
C LYS A 409 -41.61 -6.11 14.78
N LYS A 410 -40.31 -6.43 14.84
CA LYS A 410 -39.36 -5.87 15.80
C LYS A 410 -38.21 -5.26 15.01
N GLY A 411 -38.14 -3.92 14.98
CA GLY A 411 -37.14 -3.20 14.19
C GLY A 411 -37.28 -3.53 12.70
N ALA A 412 -36.22 -4.07 12.08
CA ALA A 412 -36.21 -4.50 10.69
C ALA A 412 -36.74 -5.93 10.45
N LYS A 413 -37.02 -6.71 11.51
CA LYS A 413 -37.49 -8.10 11.38
C LYS A 413 -39.00 -8.18 11.46
N ALA A 414 -39.59 -9.00 10.60
CA ALA A 414 -41.00 -9.41 10.68
C ALA A 414 -41.09 -10.94 10.71
N SER A 415 -41.89 -11.50 11.62
CA SER A 415 -42.15 -12.94 11.70
C SER A 415 -43.63 -13.22 11.94
N LYS A 416 -44.11 -14.38 11.48
CA LYS A 416 -45.49 -14.82 11.69
C LYS A 416 -45.58 -15.55 13.03
N ILE A 417 -46.53 -15.16 13.87
CA ILE A 417 -46.78 -15.77 15.18
C ILE A 417 -48.26 -16.13 15.35
N VAL A 418 -48.52 -17.04 16.28
CA VAL A 418 -49.84 -17.29 16.86
C VAL A 418 -49.77 -16.80 18.30
N MET A 419 -50.69 -15.92 18.71
CA MET A 419 -50.66 -15.33 20.06
C MET A 419 -51.51 -16.10 21.07
#